data_AF-A0A538Q7Q7-F1
#
_entry.id   AF-A0A538Q7Q7-F1
#
_cell.length_a   1.000
_cell.length_b   1.000
_cell.length_c   1.000
_cell.angle_alpha   90.00
_cell.angle_beta   90.00
_cell.angle_gamma   90.00
#
_symmetry.space_group_name_H-M   'P 1'
#
loop_
_entity.id
_entity.type
_entity.pdbx_description
1 polymer ?
#
loop_
_entity_poly.entity_id
_entity_poly.type
_entity_poly.pdbx_seq_one_letter_code
_entity_poly.pdbx_strand_id
1 'polypeptide(L)'
;MIPLARYGVIEDAMRDQAKEFTDGIACLVILPPDTRPPPDEVKRRVKSLLTGLGPSLSCLAYVIEGTGFKAITVRATLVAMKIFSAERYPIYVDMSLENALNKVLPHLARGKTITRNMNVIVDVISDARSAWQPPPAPRVSDLAPK
;
A
#
# COMPACT_ATOMS: atom_id res chain seq x y z
N MET A 1 8.03 7.88 6.62
CA MET A 1 6.62 7.76 7.01
C MET A 1 5.82 8.75 6.17
N ILE A 2 4.71 8.33 5.55
CA ILE A 2 3.88 9.24 4.73
C ILE A 2 3.22 10.25 5.68
N PRO A 3 3.35 11.58 5.45
CA PRO A 3 2.68 12.56 6.30
C PRO A 3 1.16 12.38 6.27
N LEU A 4 0.49 12.51 7.42
CA LEU A 4 -0.97 12.36 7.54
C LEU A 4 -1.75 13.20 6.53
N ALA A 5 -1.27 14.42 6.24
CA ALA A 5 -1.87 15.32 5.25
C ALA A 5 -1.94 14.72 3.82
N ARG A 6 -1.07 13.77 3.46
CA ARG A 6 -1.09 13.13 2.14
C ARG A 6 -2.11 11.99 2.03
N TYR A 7 -2.66 11.51 3.15
CA TYR A 7 -3.65 10.44 3.12
C TYR A 7 -4.95 10.87 2.45
N GLY A 8 -5.36 12.14 2.60
CA GLY A 8 -6.54 12.68 1.90
C GLY A 8 -6.38 12.62 0.38
N VAL A 9 -5.21 13.05 -0.14
CA VAL A 9 -4.91 12.99 -1.58
C VAL A 9 -4.91 11.55 -2.10
N ILE A 10 -4.37 10.61 -1.31
CA ILE A 10 -4.38 9.19 -1.67
C ILE A 10 -5.82 8.66 -1.67
N GLU A 11 -6.62 9.03 -0.68
CA GLU A 11 -8.03 8.63 -0.60
C GLU A 11 -8.83 9.14 -1.79
N ASP A 12 -8.69 10.42 -2.15
CA ASP A 12 -9.38 11.04 -3.28
C ASP A 12 -9.00 10.34 -4.59
N ALA A 13 -7.70 10.12 -4.82
CA ALA A 13 -7.21 9.41 -5.99
C ALA A 13 -7.75 7.98 -6.08
N MET A 14 -7.81 7.26 -4.95
CA MET A 14 -8.38 5.90 -4.90
C MET A 14 -9.88 5.90 -5.16
N ARG A 15 -10.62 6.90 -4.66
CA ARG A 15 -12.06 7.05 -4.91
C ARG A 15 -12.33 7.38 -6.38
N ASP A 16 -11.52 8.21 -7.00
CA ASP A 16 -11.67 8.54 -8.41
C ASP A 16 -11.38 7.34 -9.30
N GLN A 17 -10.33 6.57 -8.99
CA GLN A 17 -10.12 5.27 -9.64
C GLN A 17 -11.28 4.31 -9.41
N ALA A 18 -11.82 4.20 -8.19
CA ALA A 18 -12.97 3.33 -7.92
C ALA A 18 -14.22 3.70 -8.75
N LYS A 19 -14.40 4.98 -9.11
CA LYS A 19 -15.51 5.42 -9.99
C LYS A 19 -15.30 5.00 -11.44
N GLU A 20 -14.05 4.99 -11.91
CA GLU A 20 -13.72 4.64 -13.30
C GLU A 20 -13.72 3.11 -13.55
N PHE A 21 -13.62 2.32 -12.48
CA PHE A 21 -13.47 0.86 -12.53
C PHE A 21 -14.58 0.17 -11.74
N THR A 22 -15.69 -0.13 -12.43
CA THR A 22 -16.92 -0.71 -11.84
C THR A 22 -16.74 -2.10 -11.23
N ASP A 23 -15.75 -2.88 -11.70
CA ASP A 23 -15.41 -4.21 -11.17
C ASP A 23 -14.46 -4.17 -9.97
N GLY A 24 -14.13 -2.95 -9.52
CA GLY A 24 -13.25 -2.69 -8.40
C GLY A 24 -11.78 -2.48 -8.80
N ILE A 25 -10.99 -2.06 -7.82
CA ILE A 25 -9.57 -1.74 -7.94
C ILE A 25 -8.73 -2.69 -7.08
N ALA A 26 -7.55 -3.04 -7.58
CA ALA A 26 -6.55 -3.77 -6.81
C ALA A 26 -5.48 -2.80 -6.32
N CYS A 27 -5.06 -2.96 -5.07
CA CYS A 27 -4.04 -2.11 -4.47
C CYS A 27 -2.78 -2.92 -4.13
N LEU A 28 -1.63 -2.43 -4.60
CA LEU A 28 -0.31 -2.95 -4.27
C LEU A 28 0.45 -1.91 -3.45
N VAL A 29 0.84 -2.27 -2.23
CA VAL A 29 1.57 -1.40 -1.30
C VAL A 29 2.96 -1.99 -1.09
N ILE A 30 4.00 -1.26 -1.49
CA ILE A 30 5.39 -1.69 -1.32
C ILE A 30 5.99 -0.94 -0.12
N LEU A 31 6.44 -1.71 0.86
CA LEU A 31 7.05 -1.21 2.09
C LEU A 31 8.57 -1.40 2.00
N PRO A 32 9.36 -0.31 1.95
CA PRO A 32 10.82 -0.40 1.87
C PRO A 32 11.43 -1.05 3.13
N PRO A 33 12.69 -1.52 3.07
CA PRO A 33 13.35 -2.26 4.16
C PRO A 33 13.42 -1.55 5.51
N ASP A 34 13.45 -0.22 5.51
CA ASP A 34 13.48 0.59 6.74
C ASP A 34 12.11 1.04 7.23
N THR A 35 11.04 0.43 6.71
CA THR A 35 9.68 0.71 7.17
C THR A 35 9.55 0.35 8.64
N ARG A 36 9.11 1.33 9.44
CA ARG A 36 8.74 1.13 10.83
C ARG A 36 7.25 0.80 10.91
N PRO A 37 6.83 0.02 11.92
CA PRO A 37 5.41 -0.16 12.20
C PRO A 37 4.70 1.19 12.31
N PRO A 38 3.51 1.35 11.69
CA PRO A 38 2.77 2.60 11.77
C PRO A 38 2.33 2.89 13.23
N PRO A 39 2.29 4.15 13.66
CA PRO A 39 1.64 4.55 14.91
C PRO A 39 0.15 4.20 14.88
N ASP A 40 -0.48 4.06 16.06
CA ASP A 40 -1.88 3.64 16.15
C ASP A 40 -2.87 4.61 15.51
N GLU A 41 -2.55 5.91 15.49
CA GLU A 41 -3.33 6.90 14.74
C GLU A 41 -3.31 6.62 13.23
N VAL A 42 -2.14 6.31 12.67
CA VAL A 42 -1.98 5.93 11.26
C VAL A 42 -2.73 4.63 10.97
N LYS A 43 -2.63 3.63 11.86
CA LYS A 43 -3.40 2.38 11.73
C LYS A 43 -4.92 2.64 11.67
N ARG A 44 -5.42 3.52 12.55
CA ARG A 44 -6.86 3.89 12.57
C ARG A 44 -7.29 4.59 11.28
N ARG A 45 -6.47 5.50 10.75
CA ARG A 45 -6.75 6.18 9.47
C ARG A 45 -6.74 5.21 8.29
N VAL A 46 -5.72 4.36 8.19
CA VAL A 46 -5.64 3.33 7.15
C VAL A 46 -6.85 2.40 7.23
N LYS A 47 -7.23 1.96 8.43
CA LYS A 47 -8.43 1.15 8.63
C LYS A 47 -9.69 1.87 8.13
N SER A 48 -9.89 3.12 8.52
CA SER A 48 -11.05 3.92 8.09
C SER A 48 -11.13 4.07 6.57
N LEU A 49 -9.99 4.32 5.92
CA LEU A 49 -9.88 4.45 4.46
C LEU A 49 -10.22 3.12 3.77
N LEU A 50 -9.63 2.02 4.23
CA LEU A 50 -9.85 0.69 3.66
C LEU A 50 -11.30 0.23 3.84
N THR A 51 -11.92 0.48 5.00
CA THR A 51 -13.34 0.16 5.24
C THR A 51 -14.25 1.00 4.32
N GLY A 52 -13.91 2.27 4.08
CA GLY A 52 -14.67 3.12 3.14
C GLY A 52 -14.55 2.68 1.68
N LEU A 53 -13.39 2.13 1.29
CA LEU A 53 -13.12 1.61 -0.05
C LEU A 53 -13.48 0.13 -0.23
N GLY A 54 -13.79 -0.59 0.86
CA GLY A 54 -14.01 -2.04 0.85
C GLY A 54 -14.96 -2.55 -0.23
N PRO A 55 -16.10 -1.89 -0.52
CA PRO A 55 -16.99 -2.30 -1.62
C PRO A 55 -16.38 -2.20 -3.03
N SER A 56 -15.36 -1.36 -3.19
CA SER A 56 -14.69 -1.10 -4.46
C SER A 56 -13.32 -1.79 -4.56
N LEU A 57 -12.85 -2.45 -3.50
CA LEU A 57 -11.57 -3.14 -3.49
C LEU A 57 -11.73 -4.60 -3.94
N SER A 58 -11.01 -4.99 -4.98
CA SER A 58 -10.95 -6.38 -5.44
C SER A 58 -9.85 -7.17 -4.71
N CYS A 59 -8.71 -6.54 -4.41
CA CYS A 59 -7.69 -7.09 -3.52
C CYS A 59 -6.74 -6.03 -2.97
N LEU A 60 -6.05 -6.37 -1.87
CA LEU A 60 -4.97 -5.58 -1.29
C LEU A 60 -3.74 -6.45 -1.06
N ALA A 61 -2.60 -6.08 -1.63
CA ALA A 61 -1.34 -6.78 -1.44
C ALA A 61 -0.28 -5.87 -0.83
N TYR A 62 0.40 -6.37 0.20
CA TYR A 62 1.57 -5.73 0.80
C TYR A 62 2.83 -6.48 0.41
N VAL A 63 3.82 -5.77 -0.12
CA VAL A 63 5.18 -6.28 -0.34
C VAL A 63 6.07 -5.68 0.73
N ILE A 64 6.63 -6.51 1.59
CA ILE A 64 7.59 -6.09 2.61
C ILE A 64 8.97 -6.37 2.04
N GLU A 65 9.68 -5.31 1.67
CA GLU A 65 11.08 -5.41 1.28
C GLU A 65 11.95 -5.47 2.53
N GLY A 66 13.08 -6.17 2.45
CA GLY A 66 14.02 -6.32 3.56
C GLY A 66 13.79 -7.55 4.45
N THR A 67 14.74 -7.77 5.35
CA THR A 67 14.80 -8.95 6.23
C THR A 67 15.05 -8.54 7.68
N GLY A 68 15.00 -9.50 8.60
CA GLY A 68 15.29 -9.28 10.02
C GLY A 68 14.11 -8.77 10.84
N PHE A 69 14.40 -8.30 12.06
CA PHE A 69 13.39 -8.03 13.08
C PHE A 69 12.36 -6.98 12.65
N LYS A 70 12.78 -5.89 11.98
CA LYS A 70 11.87 -4.84 11.49
C LYS A 70 10.82 -5.38 10.51
N ALA A 71 11.26 -6.19 9.54
CA ALA A 71 10.36 -6.82 8.57
C ALA A 71 9.34 -7.74 9.26
N ILE A 72 9.79 -8.49 10.28
CA ILE A 72 8.91 -9.33 11.10
C ILE A 72 7.87 -8.48 11.84
N THR A 73 8.26 -7.35 12.46
CA THR A 73 7.32 -6.48 13.19
C THR A 73 6.29 -5.83 12.27
N VAL A 74 6.72 -5.36 11.09
CA VAL A 74 5.80 -4.82 10.07
C VAL A 74 4.82 -5.89 9.62
N ARG A 75 5.30 -7.11 9.34
CA ARG A 75 4.46 -8.24 8.96
C ARG A 75 3.45 -8.59 10.05
N ALA A 76 3.88 -8.68 11.31
CA ALA A 76 3.00 -8.94 12.43
C ALA A 76 1.91 -7.88 12.55
N THR A 77 2.26 -6.61 12.33
CA THR A 77 1.29 -5.50 12.33
C THR A 77 0.27 -5.65 11.20
N LEU A 78 0.71 -5.93 9.97
CA LEU A 78 -0.18 -6.12 8.82
C LEU A 78 -1.09 -7.34 8.97
N VAL A 79 -0.55 -8.43 9.51
CA VAL A 79 -1.33 -9.65 9.80
C VAL A 79 -2.38 -9.37 10.88
N ALA A 80 -2.02 -8.66 11.96
CA ALA A 80 -2.98 -8.24 12.96
C ALA A 80 -4.07 -7.35 12.35
N MET A 81 -3.68 -6.37 11.52
CA MET A 81 -4.65 -5.53 10.80
C MET A 81 -5.58 -6.35 9.92
N LYS A 82 -5.06 -7.35 9.19
CA LYS A 82 -5.86 -8.28 8.39
C LYS A 82 -6.85 -9.07 9.24
N ILE A 83 -6.42 -9.62 10.38
CA ILE A 83 -7.30 -10.42 11.27
C ILE A 83 -8.44 -9.55 11.82
N PHE A 84 -8.16 -8.29 12.15
CA PHE A 84 -9.15 -7.37 12.71
C PHE A 84 -9.92 -6.57 11.66
N SER A 85 -9.70 -6.83 10.37
CA SER A 85 -10.47 -6.27 9.27
C SER A 85 -11.54 -7.27 8.85
N ALA A 86 -12.80 -6.93 9.04
CA ALA A 86 -13.95 -7.72 8.59
C ALA A 86 -14.21 -7.53 7.07
N GLU A 87 -13.14 -7.42 6.29
CA GLU A 87 -13.20 -6.91 4.93
C GLU A 87 -13.60 -7.99 3.92
N ARG A 88 -14.32 -7.59 2.88
CA ARG A 88 -14.89 -8.49 1.85
C ARG A 88 -13.90 -8.89 0.75
N TYR A 89 -12.65 -8.44 0.83
CA TYR A 89 -11.64 -8.64 -0.20
C TYR A 89 -10.40 -9.37 0.35
N PRO A 90 -9.69 -10.15 -0.48
CA PRO A 90 -8.47 -10.81 -0.07
C PRO A 90 -7.34 -9.82 0.21
N ILE A 91 -6.67 -10.02 1.36
CA ILE A 91 -5.45 -9.31 1.74
C ILE A 91 -4.24 -10.25 1.67
N TYR A 92 -3.25 -9.89 0.87
CA TYR A 92 -1.99 -10.62 0.69
C TYR A 92 -0.84 -9.88 1.37
N VAL A 93 0.10 -10.63 1.94
CA VAL A 93 1.33 -10.09 2.52
C VAL A 93 2.48 -10.99 2.07
N ASP A 94 3.39 -10.45 1.27
CA ASP A 94 4.49 -11.17 0.65
C ASP A 94 5.82 -10.42 0.83
N MET A 95 6.94 -11.13 0.65
CA MET A 95 8.30 -10.57 0.70
C MET A 95 8.92 -10.40 -0.69
N SER A 96 8.22 -10.86 -1.73
CA SER A 96 8.66 -10.76 -3.12
C SER A 96 7.58 -10.04 -3.92
N LEU A 97 8.01 -9.06 -4.70
CA LEU A 97 7.14 -8.33 -5.63
C LEU A 97 6.52 -9.28 -6.64
N GLU A 98 7.29 -10.23 -7.18
CA GLU A 98 6.82 -11.23 -8.13
C GLU A 98 5.69 -12.08 -7.55
N ASN A 99 5.85 -12.58 -6.33
CA ASN A 99 4.83 -13.37 -5.65
C ASN A 99 3.55 -12.57 -5.39
N ALA A 100 3.68 -11.30 -5.01
CA ALA A 100 2.53 -10.42 -4.83
C ALA A 100 1.82 -10.15 -6.16
N LEU A 101 2.56 -9.87 -7.23
CA LEU A 101 1.99 -9.64 -8.56
C LEU A 101 1.24 -10.87 -9.08
N ASN A 102 1.78 -12.07 -8.92
CA ASN A 102 1.10 -13.32 -9.28
C ASN A 102 -0.26 -13.49 -8.57
N LYS A 103 -0.41 -12.95 -7.36
CA LYS A 103 -1.68 -12.96 -6.61
C LYS A 103 -2.61 -11.82 -6.97
N VAL A 104 -2.08 -10.65 -7.37
CA VAL A 104 -2.84 -9.44 -7.70
C VAL A 104 -3.38 -9.47 -9.13
N LEU A 105 -2.59 -9.93 -10.10
CA LEU A 105 -2.95 -9.91 -11.51
C LEU A 105 -4.29 -10.60 -11.84
N PRO A 106 -4.66 -11.74 -11.21
CA PRO A 106 -5.98 -12.33 -11.42
C PRO A 106 -7.15 -11.42 -11.03
N HIS A 107 -6.97 -10.54 -10.04
CA HIS A 107 -8.00 -9.57 -9.61
C HIS A 107 -8.09 -8.37 -10.55
N LEU A 108 -7.02 -8.08 -11.28
CA LEU A 108 -7.00 -7.05 -12.33
C LEU A 108 -7.60 -7.54 -13.65
N ALA A 109 -7.69 -8.85 -13.86
CA ALA A 109 -8.15 -9.43 -15.12
C ALA A 109 -9.58 -9.02 -15.52
N ARG A 110 -10.39 -8.58 -14.54
CA ARG A 110 -11.77 -8.10 -14.75
C ARG A 110 -11.86 -6.59 -15.00
N GLY A 111 -10.80 -5.82 -14.75
CA GLY A 111 -10.78 -4.37 -14.96
C GLY A 111 -10.10 -3.95 -16.27
N LYS A 112 -10.03 -2.63 -16.51
CA LYS A 112 -9.24 -2.07 -17.63
C LYS A 112 -7.75 -2.19 -17.33
N THR A 113 -7.15 -3.35 -17.61
CA THR A 113 -5.69 -3.50 -17.47
C THR A 113 -5.00 -2.98 -18.73
N ILE A 114 -4.09 -2.01 -18.59
CA ILE A 114 -3.25 -1.53 -19.71
C ILE A 114 -2.27 -2.63 -20.14
N THR A 115 -1.80 -3.46 -19.19
CA THR A 115 -0.90 -4.59 -19.45
C THR A 115 -1.02 -5.67 -18.39
N ARG A 116 -0.95 -6.94 -18.80
CA ARG A 116 -0.79 -8.10 -17.90
C ARG A 116 0.65 -8.62 -17.87
N ASN A 117 1.55 -7.96 -18.60
CA ASN A 117 2.95 -8.36 -18.66
C ASN A 117 3.64 -7.94 -17.36
N MET A 118 4.03 -8.94 -16.57
CA MET A 118 4.69 -8.73 -15.28
C MET A 118 5.98 -7.92 -15.41
N ASN A 119 6.76 -8.13 -16.48
CA ASN A 119 8.02 -7.42 -16.69
C ASN A 119 7.77 -5.91 -16.87
N VAL A 120 6.75 -5.53 -17.65
CA VAL A 120 6.38 -4.11 -17.84
C VAL A 120 5.96 -3.47 -16.52
N ILE A 121 5.20 -4.20 -15.67
CA ILE A 121 4.79 -3.67 -14.36
C ILE A 121 6.00 -3.50 -13.43
N VAL A 122 6.93 -4.46 -13.43
CA VAL A 122 8.17 -4.39 -12.66
C VAL A 122 9.03 -3.22 -13.12
N ASP A 123 9.17 -3.01 -14.43
CA ASP A 123 9.93 -1.90 -15.01
C ASP A 123 9.34 -0.55 -14.60
N VAL A 124 8.01 -0.38 -14.73
CA VAL A 124 7.32 0.85 -14.29
C VAL A 124 7.50 1.11 -12.78
N ILE A 125 7.46 0.05 -11.96
CA ILE A 125 7.73 0.18 -10.52
C ILE A 125 9.19 0.59 -10.27
N SER A 126 10.13 0.02 -11.02
CA SER A 126 11.56 0.35 -10.92
C SER A 126 11.84 1.81 -11.33
N ASP A 127 11.22 2.28 -12.41
CA ASP A 127 11.30 3.66 -12.87
C ASP A 127 10.72 4.61 -11.83
N ALA A 128 9.54 4.28 -11.29
CA ALA A 128 8.90 5.06 -10.23
C ALA A 128 9.76 5.15 -8.95
N ARG A 129 10.46 4.06 -8.59
CA ARG A 129 11.42 4.07 -7.48
C ARG A 129 12.60 4.99 -7.75
N SER A 130 13.14 4.93 -8.97
CA SER A 130 14.30 5.72 -9.37
C SER A 130 13.97 7.23 -9.42
N ALA A 131 12.74 7.57 -9.77
CA ALA A 131 12.24 8.94 -9.78
C ALA A 131 11.85 9.45 -8.37
N TRP A 132 11.66 8.56 -7.39
CA TRP A 132 11.18 8.95 -6.07
C TRP A 132 12.32 9.52 -5.20
N GLN A 133 12.15 10.77 -4.78
CA GLN A 133 12.98 11.38 -3.76
C GLN A 133 12.26 11.34 -2.40
N PRO A 134 12.88 10.80 -1.34
CA PRO A 134 12.30 10.89 0.00
C PRO A 134 12.17 12.37 0.40
N PRO A 135 11.12 12.74 1.16
CA PRO A 135 11.05 14.09 1.70
C PRO A 135 12.30 14.36 2.57
N PRO A 136 12.87 15.58 2.50
CA PRO A 136 14.03 15.93 3.29
C PRO A 136 13.71 15.71 4.78
N ALA A 137 14.70 15.21 5.54
CA ALA A 137 14.55 15.06 6.97
C ALA A 137 14.16 16.41 7.61
N PRO A 138 13.24 16.43 8.60
CA PRO A 138 12.91 17.66 9.31
C PRO A 138 14.21 18.24 9.90
N ARG A 139 14.42 19.56 9.73
CA ARG A 139 15.62 20.21 10.24
C ARG A 139 15.53 20.24 11.76
N VAL A 140 16.66 20.10 12.45
CA VAL A 140 16.74 20.11 13.93
C VAL A 140 16.10 21.38 14.54
N SER A 141 16.08 22.48 13.78
CA SER A 141 15.42 23.74 14.13
C SER A 141 13.89 23.66 14.23
N ASP A 142 13.25 22.65 13.62
CA ASP A 142 11.78 22.49 13.63
C ASP A 142 11.27 21.71 14.85
N LEU A 143 12.19 21.18 15.69
CA LEU A 143 11.89 20.40 16.89
C LEU A 143 12.00 21.21 18.20
N ALA A 144 12.20 22.53 18.12
CA ALA A 144 12.20 23.38 19.29
C ALA A 144 10.77 23.49 19.87
N PRO A 145 10.54 23.11 21.14
CA PRO A 145 9.24 23.31 21.78
C PRO A 145 8.94 24.81 21.90
N LYS A 146 7.72 25.19 21.49
CA LYS A 146 7.11 26.47 21.87
C LYS A 146 6.63 26.43 23.30
#